data_AF-A0A853BKP5-F1
#
_entry.id   AF-A0A853BKP5-F1
#
_cell.length_a   1.000
_cell.length_b   1.000
_cell.length_c   1.000
_cell.angle_alpha   90.00
_cell.angle_beta   90.00
_cell.angle_gamma   90.00
#
_symmetry.space_group_name_H-M   'P 1'
#
loop_
_entity.id
_entity.type
_entity.pdbx_description
1 polymer ?
#
loop_
_entity_poly.entity_id
_entity_poly.type
_entity_poly.pdbx_seq_one_letter_code
_entity_poly.pdbx_strand_id
1 'polypeptide(L)'
;MTGGHDNHPTPPAPGGDTAGDYRRVYSAAARMLWLQGTPAWREPGPWPADRRAAWSRLADLLGQDPHPAAPGAPAAPARHMIAAVNGHRPGTAPVTFGAAVESWRALLRAEAARPPGEPHGAAAAVSAGWLLVAVSLLDELAHRLAPGRPAHTVAPEGAVLAAALHENADALRAAARGTGIPAPVPAVREVAQIADGPGPVGERADLAEHHPRLRAAARAAAETVPTRAELRAAGDFSVPRPVADAAQDLLAVLADPRRPAWREAHDTLDPARHLVAAPRWEGTEARPVGFAERAAELRAASDGEAGPRPWAGDPDFGPEPGERIAVLTPARAAVLAAALDELAARLRPGRVVGTVHVDGLHAGRFLVHEFGAALRALYPLAP
;
A
#
# COMPACT_ATOMS: atom_id res chain seq x y z
N MET A 1 -54.78 -43.88 12.55
CA MET A 1 -54.45 -42.47 12.84
C MET A 1 -52.95 -42.36 13.04
N THR A 2 -52.20 -42.10 11.97
CA THR A 2 -50.78 -41.77 12.00
C THR A 2 -50.53 -40.89 10.78
N GLY A 3 -50.68 -39.58 10.95
CA GLY A 3 -50.31 -38.59 9.94
C GLY A 3 -48.81 -38.33 10.05
N GLY A 4 -48.05 -38.78 9.05
CA GLY A 4 -46.66 -38.38 8.85
C GLY A 4 -46.65 -37.03 8.14
N HIS A 5 -46.13 -36.00 8.82
CA HIS A 5 -45.83 -34.73 8.18
C HIS A 5 -44.46 -34.82 7.51
N ASP A 6 -44.47 -34.96 6.20
CA ASP A 6 -43.31 -34.77 5.34
C ASP A 6 -42.89 -33.29 5.39
N ASN A 7 -41.95 -32.97 6.28
CA ASN A 7 -41.23 -31.70 6.28
C ASN A 7 -40.21 -31.74 5.14
N HIS A 8 -40.63 -31.38 3.93
CA HIS A 8 -39.69 -31.00 2.89
C HIS A 8 -39.04 -29.67 3.27
N PRO A 9 -37.70 -29.60 3.43
CA PRO A 9 -37.01 -28.34 3.64
C PRO A 9 -37.22 -27.47 2.40
N THR A 10 -37.88 -26.33 2.59
CA THR A 10 -38.00 -25.30 1.57
C THR A 10 -36.59 -24.84 1.17
N PRO A 11 -36.22 -24.85 -0.11
CA PRO A 11 -34.92 -24.32 -0.53
C PRO A 11 -34.84 -22.83 -0.14
N PRO A 12 -33.70 -22.36 0.37
CA PRO A 12 -33.54 -20.96 0.73
C PRO A 12 -33.81 -20.10 -0.51
N ALA A 13 -34.58 -19.03 -0.32
CA ALA A 13 -34.87 -18.06 -1.37
C ALA A 13 -33.56 -17.52 -1.97
N PRO A 14 -33.49 -17.21 -3.28
CA PRO A 14 -32.30 -16.66 -3.94
C PRO A 14 -32.09 -15.18 -3.56
N GLY A 15 -31.94 -14.89 -2.26
CA GLY A 15 -31.44 -13.62 -1.76
C GLY A 15 -29.91 -13.68 -1.76
N GLY A 16 -29.28 -13.38 -2.89
CA GLY A 16 -27.82 -13.32 -2.97
C GLY A 16 -27.25 -12.30 -1.98
N ASP A 17 -26.14 -12.65 -1.31
CA ASP A 17 -25.40 -11.75 -0.41
C ASP A 17 -24.93 -10.51 -1.19
N THR A 18 -25.75 -9.46 -1.15
CA THR A 18 -25.52 -8.20 -1.88
C THR A 18 -24.27 -7.49 -1.38
N ALA A 19 -23.97 -7.58 -0.08
CA ALA A 19 -22.77 -7.02 0.50
C ALA A 19 -21.52 -7.80 0.04
N GLY A 20 -21.61 -9.13 -0.02
CA GLY A 20 -20.57 -9.98 -0.60
C GLY A 20 -20.32 -9.67 -2.08
N ASP A 21 -21.37 -9.50 -2.88
CA ASP A 21 -21.23 -9.13 -4.30
C ASP A 21 -20.62 -7.75 -4.49
N TYR A 22 -21.08 -6.77 -3.70
CA TYR A 22 -20.50 -5.44 -3.69
C TYR A 22 -19.00 -5.46 -3.38
N ARG A 23 -18.58 -6.17 -2.31
CA ARG A 23 -17.17 -6.30 -1.94
C ARG A 23 -16.32 -6.93 -3.04
N ARG A 24 -16.85 -7.94 -3.73
CA ARG A 24 -16.16 -8.58 -4.87
C ARG A 24 -15.97 -7.61 -6.03
N VAL A 25 -17.04 -6.94 -6.46
CA VAL A 25 -16.98 -5.98 -7.57
C VAL A 25 -16.05 -4.81 -7.22
N TYR A 26 -16.16 -4.28 -5.99
CA TYR A 26 -15.27 -3.25 -5.47
C TYR A 26 -13.81 -3.69 -5.52
N SER A 27 -13.50 -4.88 -5.01
CA SER A 27 -12.14 -5.42 -4.95
C SER A 27 -11.52 -5.56 -6.34
N ALA A 28 -12.23 -6.18 -7.29
CA ALA A 28 -11.76 -6.36 -8.66
C ALA A 28 -11.59 -5.03 -9.40
N ALA A 29 -12.54 -4.10 -9.23
CA ALA A 29 -12.47 -2.77 -9.85
C ALA A 29 -11.33 -1.91 -9.28
N ALA A 30 -11.15 -1.92 -7.97
CA ALA A 30 -10.08 -1.19 -7.31
C ALA A 30 -8.68 -1.74 -7.69
N ARG A 31 -8.56 -3.07 -7.83
CA ARG A 31 -7.33 -3.73 -8.35
C ARG A 31 -6.99 -3.24 -9.76
N MET A 32 -7.98 -3.15 -10.66
CA MET A 32 -7.78 -2.64 -12.02
C MET A 32 -7.26 -1.19 -12.01
N LEU A 33 -7.85 -0.32 -11.17
CA LEU A 33 -7.36 1.07 -11.01
C LEU A 33 -5.93 1.13 -10.47
N TRP A 34 -5.62 0.29 -9.47
CA TRP A 34 -4.31 0.25 -8.83
C TRP A 34 -3.19 -0.21 -9.79
N LEU A 35 -3.44 -1.27 -10.57
CA LEU A 35 -2.47 -1.83 -11.52
C LEU A 35 -2.10 -0.89 -12.66
N GLN A 36 -2.88 0.16 -12.90
CA GLN A 36 -2.53 1.21 -13.86
C GLN A 36 -1.32 2.02 -13.39
N GLY A 37 -1.06 2.10 -12.07
CA GLY A 37 0.08 2.77 -11.43
C GLY A 37 0.06 4.29 -11.51
N THR A 38 -0.21 4.84 -12.70
CA THR A 38 -0.35 6.28 -12.96
C THR A 38 -1.80 6.61 -13.32
N PRO A 39 -2.42 7.66 -12.79
CA PRO A 39 -3.82 7.95 -13.07
C PRO A 39 -4.01 8.61 -14.44
N ALA A 40 -3.71 7.88 -15.51
CA ALA A 40 -3.82 8.32 -16.90
C ALA A 40 -5.24 8.78 -17.29
N TRP A 41 -6.25 8.42 -16.49
CA TRP A 41 -7.62 8.89 -16.64
C TRP A 41 -7.87 10.31 -16.12
N ARG A 42 -6.99 10.87 -15.27
CA ARG A 42 -7.14 12.20 -14.66
C ARG A 42 -6.46 13.32 -15.44
N GLU A 43 -5.49 13.01 -16.28
CA GLU A 43 -4.68 13.99 -17.01
C GLU A 43 -4.98 13.90 -18.52
N PRO A 44 -4.90 15.02 -19.27
CA PRO A 44 -4.90 14.98 -20.73
C PRO A 44 -3.72 14.12 -21.20
N GLY A 45 -4.01 13.04 -21.93
CA GLY A 45 -3.01 12.04 -22.27
C GLY A 45 -3.44 11.16 -23.45
N PRO A 46 -2.70 10.08 -23.73
CA PRO A 46 -2.91 9.25 -24.93
C PRO A 46 -4.22 8.45 -24.90
N TRP A 47 -4.89 8.36 -23.75
CA TRP A 47 -6.15 7.63 -23.64
C TRP A 47 -7.30 8.35 -24.36
N PRO A 48 -8.18 7.64 -25.08
CA PRO A 48 -9.41 8.20 -25.61
C PRO A 48 -10.27 8.86 -24.52
N ALA A 49 -11.02 9.92 -24.88
CA ALA A 49 -11.85 10.67 -23.95
C ALA A 49 -12.87 9.77 -23.21
N ASP A 50 -13.51 8.85 -23.92
CA ASP A 50 -14.51 7.94 -23.35
C ASP A 50 -13.91 7.00 -22.31
N ARG A 51 -12.69 6.47 -22.57
CA ARG A 51 -11.94 5.65 -21.60
C ARG A 51 -11.66 6.45 -20.33
N ARG A 52 -11.15 7.68 -20.47
CA ARG A 52 -10.87 8.55 -19.32
C ARG A 52 -12.13 8.85 -18.52
N ALA A 53 -13.25 9.12 -19.20
CA ALA A 53 -14.53 9.40 -18.54
C ALA A 53 -15.06 8.17 -17.77
N ALA A 54 -15.00 6.98 -18.37
CA ALA A 54 -15.44 5.74 -17.73
C ALA A 54 -14.60 5.42 -16.48
N TRP A 55 -13.27 5.52 -16.58
CA TRP A 55 -12.35 5.30 -15.47
C TRP A 55 -12.49 6.35 -14.35
N SER A 56 -12.71 7.62 -14.71
CA SER A 56 -12.98 8.68 -13.74
C SER A 56 -14.25 8.41 -12.95
N ARG A 57 -15.35 8.07 -13.66
CA ARG A 57 -16.62 7.70 -13.02
C ARG A 57 -16.47 6.50 -12.08
N LEU A 58 -15.69 5.48 -12.47
CA LEU A 58 -15.42 4.34 -11.61
C LEU A 58 -14.65 4.76 -10.35
N ALA A 59 -13.59 5.55 -10.50
CA ALA A 59 -12.79 6.04 -9.37
C ALA A 59 -13.64 6.89 -8.40
N ASP A 60 -14.52 7.74 -8.92
CA ASP A 60 -15.42 8.57 -8.12
C ASP A 60 -16.41 7.70 -7.31
N LEU A 61 -17.01 6.68 -7.93
CA LEU A 61 -17.92 5.77 -7.23
C LEU A 61 -17.22 4.95 -6.15
N LEU A 62 -16.02 4.44 -6.43
CA LEU A 62 -15.22 3.73 -5.42
C LEU A 62 -14.84 4.65 -4.25
N GLY A 63 -14.63 5.94 -4.50
CA GLY A 63 -14.28 6.94 -3.47
C GLY A 63 -15.47 7.45 -2.65
N GLN A 64 -16.71 7.16 -3.07
CA GLN A 64 -17.92 7.57 -2.36
C GLN A 64 -18.24 6.70 -1.13
N ASP A 65 -17.41 5.72 -0.78
CA ASP A 65 -17.63 4.86 0.38
C ASP A 65 -17.37 5.64 1.69
N PRO A 66 -18.43 6.05 2.41
CA PRO A 66 -18.31 7.03 3.49
C PRO A 66 -17.48 6.46 4.65
N HIS A 67 -16.52 7.24 5.13
CA HIS A 67 -15.83 6.91 6.37
C HIS A 67 -15.27 8.14 7.11
N PRO A 68 -16.13 9.04 7.62
CA PRO A 68 -15.68 10.01 8.59
C PRO A 68 -15.32 9.29 9.89
N ALA A 69 -14.02 9.18 10.20
CA ALA A 69 -13.60 8.75 11.52
C ALA A 69 -13.72 9.95 12.47
N ALA A 70 -14.61 9.84 13.46
CA ALA A 70 -14.76 10.87 14.49
C ALA A 70 -13.46 11.00 15.31
N PRO A 71 -13.16 12.18 15.87
CA PRO A 71 -12.08 12.33 16.83
C PRO A 71 -12.18 11.30 17.95
N GLY A 72 -11.09 10.57 18.22
CA GLY A 72 -11.06 9.49 19.22
C GLY A 72 -11.61 8.13 18.75
N ALA A 73 -12.11 8.01 17.51
CA ALA A 73 -12.45 6.71 16.94
C ALA A 73 -11.18 5.88 16.69
N PRO A 74 -11.26 4.54 16.80
CA PRO A 74 -10.11 3.68 16.52
C PRO A 74 -9.75 3.72 15.04
N ALA A 75 -8.46 3.62 14.74
CA ALA A 75 -7.94 3.55 13.39
C ALA A 75 -8.37 2.24 12.71
N ALA A 76 -9.13 2.32 11.63
CA ALA A 76 -9.34 1.19 10.72
C ALA A 76 -8.11 0.97 9.80
N PRO A 77 -7.39 -0.18 9.88
CA PRO A 77 -6.20 -0.46 9.04
C PRO A 77 -6.45 -0.40 7.53
N ALA A 78 -7.69 -0.64 7.10
CA ALA A 78 -8.11 -0.58 5.71
C ALA A 78 -8.22 0.85 5.15
N ARG A 79 -8.23 1.87 6.01
CA ARG A 79 -8.55 3.27 5.65
C ARG A 79 -7.54 4.28 6.19
N HIS A 80 -6.79 3.91 7.22
CA HIS A 80 -5.91 4.81 7.94
C HIS A 80 -4.49 4.28 8.01
N MET A 81 -3.56 5.22 8.20
CA MET A 81 -2.19 4.94 8.63
C MET A 81 -2.20 4.55 10.11
N ILE A 82 -1.74 3.35 10.41
CA ILE A 82 -1.70 2.81 11.76
C ILE A 82 -0.61 3.49 12.59
N ALA A 83 0.59 3.67 12.02
CA ALA A 83 1.72 4.29 12.71
C ALA A 83 1.48 5.77 13.02
N ALA A 84 0.68 6.46 12.20
CA ALA A 84 0.34 7.86 12.43
C ALA A 84 -0.50 8.02 13.71
N VAL A 85 -1.43 7.12 14.00
CA VAL A 85 -2.30 7.20 15.19
C VAL A 85 -1.49 7.06 16.47
N ASN A 86 -0.47 6.21 16.48
CA ASN A 86 0.41 6.05 17.64
C ASN A 86 1.11 7.35 18.03
N GLY A 87 1.35 8.28 17.09
CA GLY A 87 2.02 9.56 17.32
C GLY A 87 1.13 10.73 17.73
N HIS A 88 -0.19 10.59 17.72
CA HIS A 88 -1.11 11.71 17.95
C HIS A 88 -1.61 11.81 19.39
N ARG A 89 -1.99 13.03 19.77
CA ARG A 89 -2.60 13.31 21.08
C ARG A 89 -3.93 12.56 21.21
N PRO A 90 -4.29 12.08 22.42
CA PRO A 90 -5.62 11.55 22.68
C PRO A 90 -6.71 12.49 22.15
N GLY A 91 -7.69 11.95 21.44
CA GLY A 91 -8.82 12.72 20.90
C GLY A 91 -8.62 13.32 19.50
N THR A 92 -7.55 12.99 18.76
CA THR A 92 -7.48 13.30 17.32
C THR A 92 -8.19 12.26 16.48
N ALA A 93 -8.62 12.64 15.28
CA ALA A 93 -9.15 11.69 14.30
C ALA A 93 -8.02 10.81 13.71
N PRO A 94 -8.30 9.54 13.35
CA PRO A 94 -7.39 8.71 12.57
C PRO A 94 -6.96 9.38 11.25
N VAL A 95 -5.69 9.18 10.87
CA VAL A 95 -5.11 9.79 9.66
C VAL A 95 -5.38 8.91 8.45
N THR A 96 -6.13 9.42 7.46
CA THR A 96 -6.35 8.71 6.19
C THR A 96 -5.08 8.61 5.35
N PHE A 97 -5.04 7.69 4.38
CA PHE A 97 -3.91 7.58 3.45
C PHE A 97 -3.62 8.90 2.71
N GLY A 98 -4.65 9.57 2.21
CA GLY A 98 -4.50 10.85 1.53
C GLY A 98 -3.94 11.95 2.44
N ALA A 99 -4.45 12.06 3.68
CA ALA A 99 -3.95 13.05 4.64
C ALA A 99 -2.48 12.82 5.03
N ALA A 100 -2.07 11.56 5.19
CA ALA A 100 -0.67 11.23 5.45
C ALA A 100 0.24 11.61 4.28
N VAL A 101 -0.17 11.31 3.05
CA VAL A 101 0.59 11.69 1.85
C VAL A 101 0.73 13.20 1.72
N GLU A 102 -0.33 13.97 1.94
CA GLU A 102 -0.26 15.43 1.90
C GLU A 102 0.67 16.00 2.99
N SER A 103 0.65 15.42 4.19
CA SER A 103 1.59 15.75 5.27
C SER A 103 3.04 15.49 4.85
N TRP A 104 3.33 14.32 4.27
CA TRP A 104 4.66 13.98 3.77
C TRP A 104 5.12 14.90 2.64
N ARG A 105 4.23 15.22 1.69
CA ARG A 105 4.52 16.19 0.61
C ARG A 105 4.77 17.59 1.15
N ALA A 106 4.03 18.03 2.16
CA ALA A 106 4.26 19.31 2.81
C ALA A 106 5.63 19.37 3.47
N LEU A 107 6.02 18.29 4.17
CA LEU A 107 7.34 18.17 4.79
C LEU A 107 8.48 18.25 3.77
N LEU A 108 8.39 17.48 2.67
CA LEU A 108 9.38 17.49 1.60
C LEU A 108 9.48 18.84 0.89
N ARG A 109 8.34 19.52 0.64
CA ARG A 109 8.31 20.86 0.04
C ARG A 109 8.91 21.92 0.97
N ALA A 110 8.61 21.87 2.26
CA ALA A 110 9.15 22.80 3.24
C ALA A 110 10.68 22.72 3.32
N GLU A 111 11.24 21.51 3.21
CA GLU A 111 12.69 21.33 3.13
C GLU A 111 13.27 21.84 1.81
N ALA A 112 12.65 21.54 0.67
CA ALA A 112 13.10 22.00 -0.65
C ALA A 112 13.06 23.53 -0.80
N ALA A 113 12.21 24.21 -0.03
CA ALA A 113 12.10 25.68 -0.02
C ALA A 113 13.16 26.37 0.87
N ARG A 114 14.02 25.63 1.58
CA ARG A 114 15.05 26.22 2.43
C ARG A 114 16.11 26.98 1.60
N PRO A 115 16.62 28.13 2.10
CA PRO A 115 17.66 28.89 1.41
C PRO A 115 18.94 28.06 1.19
N PRO A 116 19.64 28.25 0.05
CA PRO A 116 20.97 27.70 -0.14
C PRO A 116 21.92 28.20 0.95
N GLY A 117 22.68 27.31 1.59
CA GLY A 117 23.66 27.66 2.62
C GLY A 117 23.14 27.56 4.06
N GLU A 118 21.84 27.36 4.29
CA GLU A 118 21.37 26.90 5.60
C GLU A 118 21.79 25.43 5.81
N PRO A 119 22.47 25.11 6.92
CA PRO A 119 22.83 23.73 7.22
C PRO A 119 21.54 22.91 7.25
N HIS A 120 21.49 21.83 6.47
CA HIS A 120 20.27 21.02 6.32
C HIS A 120 19.79 20.35 7.61
N GLY A 121 20.43 20.57 8.76
CA GLY A 121 20.31 19.72 9.94
C GLY A 121 21.17 18.46 9.77
N ALA A 122 21.17 17.57 10.77
CA ALA A 122 21.85 16.28 10.61
C ALA A 122 21.09 15.48 9.54
N ALA A 123 21.69 15.30 8.37
CA ALA A 123 21.20 14.37 7.36
C ALA A 123 21.54 12.93 7.79
N ALA A 124 21.02 11.93 7.10
CA ALA A 124 21.40 10.53 7.31
C ALA A 124 22.20 10.02 6.11
N ALA A 125 23.39 9.48 6.35
CA ALA A 125 24.14 8.71 5.38
C ALA A 125 23.65 7.25 5.42
N VAL A 126 23.44 6.65 4.26
CA VAL A 126 23.07 5.24 4.14
C VAL A 126 23.86 4.59 3.01
N SER A 127 24.21 3.32 3.16
CA SER A 127 24.78 2.56 2.04
C SER A 127 23.72 2.38 0.94
N ALA A 128 24.19 2.24 -0.30
CA ALA A 128 23.31 1.97 -1.43
C ALA A 128 22.57 0.64 -1.30
N GLY A 129 23.23 -0.40 -0.77
CA GLY A 129 22.61 -1.70 -0.52
C GLY A 129 21.43 -1.57 0.44
N TRP A 130 21.64 -0.85 1.55
CA TRP A 130 20.58 -0.53 2.49
C TRP A 130 19.44 0.25 1.84
N LEU A 131 19.75 1.29 1.05
CA LEU A 131 18.72 2.11 0.40
C LEU A 131 17.87 1.29 -0.59
N LEU A 132 18.47 0.37 -1.34
CA LEU A 132 17.74 -0.53 -2.25
C LEU A 132 16.80 -1.48 -1.49
N VAL A 133 17.23 -2.00 -0.34
CA VAL A 133 16.37 -2.81 0.54
C VAL A 133 15.22 -1.96 1.10
N ALA A 134 15.50 -0.73 1.55
CA ALA A 134 14.48 0.18 2.05
C ALA A 134 13.45 0.57 0.97
N VAL A 135 13.90 0.89 -0.26
CA VAL A 135 13.02 1.21 -1.39
C VAL A 135 12.11 0.03 -1.76
N SER A 136 12.61 -1.20 -1.71
CA SER A 136 11.77 -2.38 -1.97
C SER A 136 10.77 -2.65 -0.83
N LEU A 137 11.04 -2.19 0.40
CA LEU A 137 10.06 -2.20 1.48
C LEU A 137 8.97 -1.11 1.31
N LEU A 138 9.27 0.01 0.64
CA LEU A 138 8.23 0.97 0.24
C LEU A 138 7.27 0.35 -0.79
N ASP A 139 7.80 -0.44 -1.72
CA ASP A 139 6.99 -1.18 -2.68
C ASP A 139 6.12 -2.23 -2.00
N GLU A 140 6.67 -2.96 -1.02
CA GLU A 140 5.91 -3.86 -0.14
C GLU A 140 4.75 -3.15 0.56
N LEU A 141 5.01 -1.99 1.17
CA LEU A 141 3.96 -1.21 1.81
C LEU A 141 2.89 -0.77 0.80
N ALA A 142 3.31 -0.28 -0.37
CA ALA A 142 2.38 0.12 -1.44
C ALA A 142 1.49 -1.05 -1.90
N HIS A 143 2.05 -2.26 -2.02
CA HIS A 143 1.30 -3.45 -2.40
C HIS A 143 0.35 -3.92 -1.29
N ARG A 144 0.73 -3.80 -0.01
CA ARG A 144 -0.19 -4.07 1.12
C ARG A 144 -1.30 -3.04 1.24
N LEU A 145 -1.03 -1.82 0.78
CA LEU A 145 -2.00 -0.73 0.66
C LEU A 145 -2.77 -0.74 -0.67
N ALA A 146 -2.60 -1.78 -1.49
CA ALA A 146 -3.29 -1.88 -2.77
C ALA A 146 -4.81 -1.90 -2.55
N PRO A 147 -5.55 -0.92 -3.11
CA PRO A 147 -7.00 -0.86 -3.04
C PRO A 147 -7.69 -2.15 -3.44
N GLY A 148 -8.70 -2.53 -2.68
CA GLY A 148 -9.48 -3.73 -2.96
C GLY A 148 -8.78 -5.03 -2.58
N ARG A 149 -7.52 -5.01 -2.12
CA ARG A 149 -6.84 -6.22 -1.61
C ARG A 149 -7.69 -6.84 -0.49
N PRO A 150 -8.03 -8.15 -0.55
CA PRO A 150 -8.84 -8.81 0.45
C PRO A 150 -8.23 -8.77 1.85
N ALA A 151 -9.08 -8.99 2.85
CA ALA A 151 -8.62 -9.03 4.22
C ALA A 151 -7.76 -10.26 4.51
N HIS A 152 -6.75 -10.10 5.36
CA HIS A 152 -5.93 -11.19 5.88
C HIS A 152 -5.51 -10.91 7.32
N THR A 153 -5.19 -11.98 8.05
CA THR A 153 -4.64 -11.90 9.41
C THR A 153 -3.16 -12.21 9.35
N VAL A 154 -2.31 -11.30 9.83
CA VAL A 154 -0.86 -11.52 9.80
C VAL A 154 -0.46 -12.64 10.76
N ALA A 155 0.33 -13.59 10.26
CA ALA A 155 0.80 -14.73 11.02
C ALA A 155 1.90 -14.34 12.04
N PRO A 156 2.18 -15.19 13.05
CA PRO A 156 3.20 -14.92 14.08
C PRO A 156 4.58 -14.54 13.55
N GLU A 157 4.95 -15.08 12.39
CA GLU A 157 6.22 -14.82 11.71
C GLU A 157 6.36 -13.35 11.30
N GLY A 158 5.28 -12.57 11.21
CA GLY A 158 5.34 -11.13 10.94
C GLY A 158 6.11 -10.32 11.99
N ALA A 159 6.19 -10.82 13.24
CA ALA A 159 6.87 -10.15 14.34
C ALA A 159 8.34 -9.84 14.04
N VAL A 160 9.06 -10.77 13.41
CA VAL A 160 10.51 -10.64 13.20
C VAL A 160 10.84 -9.52 12.22
N LEU A 161 10.02 -9.37 11.17
CA LEU A 161 10.17 -8.29 10.19
C LEU A 161 9.66 -6.97 10.75
N ALA A 162 8.53 -6.97 11.47
CA ALA A 162 8.03 -5.77 12.14
C ALA A 162 9.08 -5.18 13.10
N ALA A 163 9.78 -6.02 13.87
CA ALA A 163 10.87 -5.57 14.74
C ALA A 163 12.04 -4.96 13.94
N ALA A 164 12.52 -5.66 12.90
CA ALA A 164 13.62 -5.17 12.06
C ALA A 164 13.30 -3.83 11.36
N LEU A 165 12.04 -3.65 10.94
CA LEU A 165 11.56 -2.40 10.35
C LEU A 165 11.58 -1.24 11.36
N HIS A 166 11.13 -1.50 12.59
CA HIS A 166 11.11 -0.49 13.65
C HIS A 166 12.53 -0.10 14.08
N GLU A 167 13.43 -1.09 14.24
CA GLU A 167 14.86 -0.87 14.49
C GLU A 167 15.48 0.07 13.45
N ASN A 168 15.16 -0.14 12.16
CA ASN A 168 15.65 0.69 11.06
C ASN A 168 15.01 2.08 11.00
N ALA A 169 13.72 2.20 11.32
CA ALA A 169 13.05 3.49 11.45
C ALA A 169 13.69 4.34 12.57
N ASP A 170 14.03 3.72 13.70
CA ASP A 170 14.70 4.38 14.81
C ASP A 170 16.13 4.76 14.49
N ALA A 171 16.88 3.90 13.79
CA ALA A 171 18.22 4.23 13.30
C ALA A 171 18.19 5.48 12.39
N LEU A 172 17.23 5.57 11.45
CA LEU A 172 17.05 6.76 10.60
C LEU A 172 16.79 8.03 11.41
N ARG A 173 15.91 7.96 12.42
CA ARG A 173 15.62 9.10 13.31
C ARG A 173 16.84 9.51 14.11
N ALA A 174 17.58 8.53 14.63
CA ALA A 174 18.78 8.76 15.42
C ALA A 174 19.92 9.33 14.58
N ALA A 175 19.99 9.00 13.28
CA ALA A 175 20.90 9.59 12.32
C ALA A 175 20.50 11.03 11.96
N ALA A 176 19.22 11.28 11.71
CA ALA A 176 18.71 12.56 11.24
C ALA A 176 18.30 13.56 12.37
N ARG A 177 19.10 13.69 13.44
CA ARG A 177 18.78 14.52 14.62
C ARG A 177 18.54 16.01 14.29
N GLY A 178 17.75 16.68 15.13
CA GLY A 178 17.53 18.14 15.07
C GLY A 178 16.33 18.59 14.23
N THR A 179 15.48 17.66 13.82
CA THR A 179 14.49 17.83 12.75
C THR A 179 13.06 17.92 13.27
N GLY A 180 12.87 17.84 14.59
CA GLY A 180 11.55 17.80 15.22
C GLY A 180 10.75 16.55 14.84
N ILE A 181 11.39 15.53 14.24
CA ILE A 181 10.74 14.23 13.99
C ILE A 181 10.30 13.71 15.36
N PRO A 182 8.99 13.47 15.57
CA PRO A 182 8.52 12.89 16.81
C PRO A 182 9.29 11.60 17.05
N ALA A 183 9.91 11.48 18.23
CA ALA A 183 10.44 10.21 18.70
C ALA A 183 9.34 9.15 18.59
N PRO A 184 9.69 7.87 18.31
CA PRO A 184 8.70 6.80 18.28
C PRO A 184 7.85 6.89 19.54
N VAL A 185 6.53 6.78 19.37
CA VAL A 185 5.70 6.47 20.52
C VAL A 185 6.03 5.03 20.87
N PRO A 186 6.44 4.75 22.12
CA PRO A 186 6.96 3.45 22.51
C PRO A 186 6.07 2.33 21.99
N ALA A 187 6.67 1.23 21.54
CA ALA A 187 6.05 0.05 20.90
C ALA A 187 4.90 -0.62 21.72
N VAL A 188 4.54 -0.03 22.85
CA VAL A 188 3.61 -0.50 23.86
C VAL A 188 2.78 0.69 24.34
N ARG A 189 1.74 1.06 23.61
CA ARG A 189 0.50 1.61 24.20
C ARG A 189 -0.67 1.46 23.25
N GLU A 190 -1.43 0.40 23.56
CA GLU A 190 -2.85 0.19 23.28
C GLU A 190 -3.27 -0.16 21.83
N VAL A 191 -3.38 -1.48 21.64
CA VAL A 191 -4.27 -2.15 20.66
C VAL A 191 -5.68 -1.51 20.62
N ALA A 192 -6.14 -0.90 21.72
CA ALA A 192 -7.46 -0.27 21.85
C ALA A 192 -7.74 0.89 20.87
N GLN A 193 -6.71 1.51 20.28
CA GLN A 193 -6.89 2.58 19.30
C GLN A 193 -6.92 2.10 17.85
N ILE A 194 -6.90 0.79 17.61
CA ILE A 194 -7.00 0.21 16.27
C ILE A 194 -8.22 -0.72 16.27
N ALA A 195 -9.09 -0.58 15.28
CA ALA A 195 -10.31 -1.38 15.23
C ALA A 195 -9.95 -2.87 15.14
N ASP A 196 -10.61 -3.69 15.97
CA ASP A 196 -10.41 -5.16 16.05
C ASP A 196 -10.91 -5.90 14.80
N GLY A 197 -11.57 -5.20 13.89
CA GLY A 197 -12.05 -5.74 12.64
C GLY A 197 -12.12 -4.67 11.55
N PRO A 198 -12.15 -5.08 10.29
CA PRO A 198 -12.33 -4.17 9.20
C PRO A 198 -13.74 -3.56 9.27
N GLY A 199 -13.84 -2.24 9.41
CA GLY A 199 -15.06 -1.53 9.04
C GLY A 199 -15.34 -1.83 7.56
N PRO A 200 -16.38 -2.62 7.22
CA PRO A 200 -16.43 -3.25 5.91
C PRO A 200 -16.73 -2.24 4.82
N VAL A 201 -15.99 -2.35 3.73
CA VAL A 201 -16.49 -1.94 2.42
C VAL A 201 -17.83 -2.66 2.22
N GLY A 202 -18.90 -1.89 2.02
CA GLY A 202 -20.26 -2.42 1.81
C GLY A 202 -21.21 -2.35 3.01
N GLU A 203 -20.80 -1.80 4.15
CA GLU A 203 -21.73 -1.42 5.24
C GLU A 203 -22.33 -0.03 5.00
N ARG A 204 -22.90 0.17 3.81
CA ARG A 204 -23.52 1.43 3.43
C ARG A 204 -25.03 1.34 3.59
N ALA A 205 -25.66 2.39 4.15
CA ALA A 205 -27.11 2.45 4.23
C ALA A 205 -27.78 2.44 2.83
N ASP A 206 -27.09 2.99 1.82
CA ASP A 206 -27.54 3.10 0.43
C ASP A 206 -27.03 1.95 -0.47
N LEU A 207 -26.57 0.83 0.11
CA LEU A 207 -25.92 -0.26 -0.65
C LEU A 207 -26.76 -0.76 -1.84
N ALA A 208 -28.07 -0.88 -1.67
CA ALA A 208 -28.99 -1.36 -2.71
C ALA A 208 -29.03 -0.44 -3.94
N GLU A 209 -28.84 0.87 -3.77
CA GLU A 209 -28.75 1.83 -4.87
C GLU A 209 -27.32 1.93 -5.42
N HIS A 210 -26.34 1.93 -4.52
CA HIS A 210 -24.95 2.15 -4.88
C HIS A 210 -24.35 0.95 -5.64
N HIS A 211 -24.74 -0.27 -5.28
CA HIS A 211 -24.19 -1.49 -5.87
C HIS A 211 -24.45 -1.62 -7.39
N PRO A 212 -25.69 -1.46 -7.91
CA PRO A 212 -25.93 -1.45 -9.36
C PRO A 212 -25.13 -0.37 -10.11
N ARG A 213 -24.97 0.81 -9.51
CA ARG A 213 -24.19 1.93 -10.10
C ARG A 213 -22.71 1.56 -10.21
N LEU A 214 -22.14 0.98 -9.16
CA LEU A 214 -20.75 0.49 -9.17
C LEU A 214 -20.57 -0.59 -10.24
N ARG A 215 -21.48 -1.59 -10.32
CA ARG A 215 -21.42 -2.65 -11.35
C ARG A 215 -21.42 -2.09 -12.77
N ALA A 216 -22.30 -1.13 -13.05
CA ALA A 216 -22.40 -0.49 -14.35
C ALA A 216 -21.13 0.29 -14.72
N ALA A 217 -20.59 1.08 -13.79
CA ALA A 217 -19.35 1.84 -14.02
C ALA A 217 -18.13 0.93 -14.15
N ALA A 218 -18.04 -0.14 -13.35
CA ALA A 218 -16.99 -1.13 -13.41
C ALA A 218 -16.97 -1.83 -14.78
N ARG A 219 -18.16 -2.25 -15.27
CA ARG A 219 -18.31 -2.82 -16.63
C ARG A 219 -17.84 -1.84 -17.70
N ALA A 220 -18.39 -0.62 -17.69
CA ALA A 220 -18.06 0.38 -18.70
C ALA A 220 -16.56 0.72 -18.74
N ALA A 221 -15.91 0.83 -17.57
CA ALA A 221 -14.48 1.06 -17.49
C ALA A 221 -13.68 -0.14 -18.03
N ALA A 222 -14.05 -1.37 -17.67
CA ALA A 222 -13.38 -2.57 -18.14
C ALA A 222 -13.50 -2.79 -19.66
N GLU A 223 -14.68 -2.54 -20.24
CA GLU A 223 -14.94 -2.67 -21.67
C GLU A 223 -14.14 -1.68 -22.53
N THR A 224 -13.66 -0.57 -21.94
CA THR A 224 -12.79 0.40 -22.64
C THR A 224 -11.32 -0.02 -22.72
N VAL A 225 -10.95 -1.11 -22.04
CA VAL A 225 -9.58 -1.64 -21.96
C VAL A 225 -9.39 -2.72 -23.04
N PRO A 226 -8.47 -2.53 -24.00
CA PRO A 226 -8.21 -3.54 -25.01
C PRO A 226 -7.61 -4.80 -24.37
N THR A 227 -7.92 -5.96 -24.95
CA THR A 227 -7.32 -7.23 -24.56
C THR A 227 -5.81 -7.23 -24.83
N ARG A 228 -5.08 -8.12 -24.15
CA ARG A 228 -3.63 -8.28 -24.37
C ARG A 228 -3.28 -8.62 -25.83
N ALA A 229 -4.14 -9.36 -26.52
CA ALA A 229 -3.96 -9.70 -27.92
C ALA A 229 -4.08 -8.46 -28.82
N GLU A 230 -5.09 -7.62 -28.57
CA GLU A 230 -5.30 -6.36 -29.30
C GLU A 230 -4.17 -5.35 -29.05
N LEU A 231 -3.75 -5.16 -27.80
CA LEU A 231 -2.62 -4.30 -27.46
C LEU A 231 -1.34 -4.73 -28.19
N ARG A 232 -1.07 -6.05 -28.24
CA ARG A 232 0.07 -6.61 -28.97
C ARG A 232 -0.05 -6.38 -30.47
N ALA A 233 -1.22 -6.64 -31.06
CA ALA A 233 -1.45 -6.47 -32.49
C ALA A 233 -1.32 -5.00 -32.95
N ALA A 234 -1.77 -4.06 -32.10
CA ALA A 234 -1.68 -2.62 -32.37
C ALA A 234 -0.34 -1.99 -31.99
N GLY A 235 0.52 -2.69 -31.24
CA GLY A 235 1.73 -2.09 -30.64
C GLY A 235 1.41 -1.00 -29.62
N ASP A 236 0.25 -1.08 -28.95
CA ASP A 236 -0.21 -0.09 -27.98
C ASP A 236 0.36 -0.39 -26.59
N PHE A 237 1.17 0.54 -26.07
CA PHE A 237 1.76 0.47 -24.73
C PHE A 237 1.10 1.45 -23.74
N SER A 238 0.02 2.12 -24.12
CA SER A 238 -0.71 3.06 -23.28
C SER A 238 -1.45 2.39 -22.12
N VAL A 239 -1.66 1.07 -22.20
CA VAL A 239 -2.27 0.24 -21.16
C VAL A 239 -1.27 -0.84 -20.72
N PRO A 240 -0.84 -0.86 -19.45
CA PRO A 240 0.00 -1.93 -18.92
C PRO A 240 -0.68 -3.30 -19.04
N ARG A 241 0.09 -4.35 -19.37
CA ARG A 241 -0.45 -5.72 -19.48
C ARG A 241 -1.23 -6.18 -18.23
N PRO A 242 -0.77 -5.91 -16.98
CA PRO A 242 -1.54 -6.27 -15.79
C PRO A 242 -2.92 -5.62 -15.72
N VAL A 243 -3.11 -4.43 -16.30
CA VAL A 243 -4.40 -3.74 -16.35
C VAL A 243 -5.35 -4.43 -17.31
N ALA A 244 -4.86 -4.84 -18.49
CA ALA A 244 -5.66 -5.61 -19.44
C ALA A 244 -6.12 -6.94 -18.83
N ASP A 245 -5.22 -7.64 -18.14
CA ASP A 245 -5.55 -8.90 -17.45
C ASP A 245 -6.58 -8.65 -16.31
N ALA A 246 -6.42 -7.57 -15.53
CA ALA A 246 -7.36 -7.19 -14.47
C ALA A 246 -8.74 -6.75 -14.99
N ALA A 247 -8.82 -6.09 -16.15
CA ALA A 247 -10.08 -5.72 -16.78
C ALA A 247 -10.86 -6.98 -17.21
N GLN A 248 -10.17 -7.98 -17.78
CA GLN A 248 -10.79 -9.26 -18.12
C GLN A 248 -11.24 -10.03 -16.86
N ASP A 249 -10.44 -10.02 -15.81
CA ASP A 249 -10.82 -10.59 -14.51
C ASP A 249 -12.08 -9.91 -13.94
N LEU A 250 -12.17 -8.58 -14.02
CA LEU A 250 -13.34 -7.82 -13.58
C LEU A 250 -14.60 -8.17 -14.39
N LEU A 251 -14.50 -8.28 -15.71
CA LEU A 251 -15.61 -8.72 -16.56
C LEU A 251 -16.08 -10.14 -16.19
N ALA A 252 -15.15 -11.05 -15.90
CA ALA A 252 -15.47 -12.39 -15.42
C ALA A 252 -16.17 -12.39 -14.05
N VAL A 253 -15.73 -11.55 -13.12
CA VAL A 253 -16.38 -11.36 -11.80
C VAL A 253 -17.79 -10.78 -11.94
N LEU A 254 -17.99 -9.84 -12.87
CA LEU A 254 -19.31 -9.27 -13.14
C LEU A 254 -20.29 -10.29 -13.76
N ALA A 255 -19.77 -11.27 -14.50
CA ALA A 255 -20.56 -12.32 -15.14
C ALA A 255 -20.84 -13.52 -14.22
N ASP A 256 -19.88 -13.88 -13.34
CA ASP A 256 -20.00 -15.02 -12.43
C ASP A 256 -19.58 -14.63 -11.01
N PRO A 257 -20.53 -14.59 -10.04
CA PRO A 257 -20.26 -14.19 -8.67
C PRO A 257 -19.35 -15.16 -7.89
N ARG A 258 -19.04 -16.33 -8.46
CA ARG A 258 -18.11 -17.32 -7.86
C ARG A 258 -16.65 -17.05 -8.20
N ARG A 259 -16.37 -16.15 -9.15
CA ARG A 259 -14.99 -15.82 -9.53
C ARG A 259 -14.29 -15.06 -8.40
N PRO A 260 -13.01 -15.35 -8.14
CA PRO A 260 -12.24 -14.60 -7.15
C PRO A 260 -12.05 -13.16 -7.63
N ALA A 261 -12.35 -12.21 -6.74
CA ALA A 261 -12.21 -10.78 -7.03
C ALA A 261 -10.75 -10.30 -7.06
N TRP A 262 -9.85 -11.07 -6.45
CA TRP A 262 -8.45 -10.75 -6.31
C TRP A 262 -7.59 -11.96 -6.65
N ARG A 263 -6.45 -11.70 -7.28
CA ARG A 263 -5.39 -12.68 -7.48
C ARG A 263 -4.07 -12.01 -7.14
N GLU A 264 -3.28 -12.69 -6.31
CA GLU A 264 -1.89 -12.32 -6.07
C GLU A 264 -1.07 -12.48 -7.35
N ALA A 265 0.15 -11.96 -7.34
CA ALA A 265 1.06 -12.09 -8.49
C ALA A 265 1.35 -13.56 -8.83
N HIS A 266 1.36 -14.44 -7.83
CA HIS A 266 1.61 -15.88 -7.95
C HIS A 266 0.72 -16.70 -7.01
N ASP A 267 0.37 -17.91 -7.42
CA ASP A 267 -0.62 -18.75 -6.73
C ASP A 267 -0.16 -19.26 -5.35
N THR A 268 1.15 -19.29 -5.10
CA THR A 268 1.74 -19.74 -3.82
C THR A 268 1.93 -18.61 -2.80
N LEU A 269 1.58 -17.38 -3.16
CA LEU A 269 1.77 -16.21 -2.31
C LEU A 269 0.66 -16.12 -1.25
N ASP A 270 1.05 -16.17 0.03
CA ASP A 270 0.19 -15.92 1.17
C ASP A 270 0.55 -14.57 1.83
N PRO A 271 -0.29 -13.52 1.69
CA PRO A 271 -0.05 -12.21 2.30
C PRO A 271 0.09 -12.23 3.83
N ALA A 272 -0.41 -13.28 4.50
CA ALA A 272 -0.28 -13.47 5.94
C ALA A 272 1.13 -13.89 6.36
N ARG A 273 1.95 -14.44 5.44
CA ARG A 273 3.25 -15.07 5.73
C ARG A 273 4.40 -14.56 4.85
N HIS A 274 4.09 -14.00 3.69
CA HIS A 274 5.06 -13.61 2.67
C HIS A 274 4.99 -12.11 2.37
N LEU A 275 6.06 -11.59 1.79
CA LEU A 275 6.02 -10.31 1.06
C LEU A 275 5.09 -10.42 -0.14
N VAL A 276 4.41 -9.32 -0.47
CA VAL A 276 3.41 -9.24 -1.55
C VAL A 276 3.90 -8.49 -2.79
N ALA A 277 4.96 -7.68 -2.69
CA ALA A 277 5.44 -6.85 -3.81
C ALA A 277 6.38 -7.57 -4.79
N ALA A 278 7.35 -8.33 -4.28
CA ALA A 278 8.40 -8.90 -5.10
C ALA A 278 8.70 -10.35 -4.72
N PRO A 279 8.49 -11.33 -5.63
CA PRO A 279 9.02 -12.67 -5.44
C PRO A 279 10.55 -12.68 -5.62
N ARG A 280 11.17 -13.76 -5.16
CA ARG A 280 12.53 -14.13 -5.57
C ARG A 280 12.43 -15.01 -6.81
N TRP A 281 13.15 -14.65 -7.87
CA TRP A 281 13.20 -15.46 -9.08
C TRP A 281 14.36 -16.45 -9.00
N GLU A 282 14.04 -17.73 -9.13
CA GLU A 282 14.98 -18.84 -9.22
C GLU A 282 14.87 -19.40 -10.65
N GLY A 283 15.69 -18.87 -11.56
CA GLY A 283 15.52 -19.09 -13.00
C GLY A 283 14.24 -18.45 -13.52
N THR A 284 13.30 -19.27 -13.99
CA THR A 284 11.97 -18.83 -14.47
C THR A 284 10.86 -18.99 -13.44
N GLU A 285 11.16 -19.52 -12.26
CA GLU A 285 10.18 -19.76 -11.21
C GLU A 285 10.23 -18.64 -10.17
N ALA A 286 9.05 -18.16 -9.80
CA ALA A 286 8.89 -17.15 -8.75
C ALA A 286 8.60 -17.85 -7.41
N ARG A 287 9.45 -17.59 -6.42
CA ARG A 287 9.28 -18.07 -5.05
C ARG A 287 8.85 -16.92 -4.12
N PRO A 288 7.83 -17.10 -3.28
CA PRO A 288 7.50 -16.13 -2.23
C PRO A 288 8.65 -15.94 -1.24
N VAL A 289 8.86 -14.71 -0.80
CA VAL A 289 9.86 -14.35 0.22
C VAL A 289 9.18 -14.28 1.58
N GLY A 290 9.66 -15.06 2.55
CA GLY A 290 9.12 -15.07 3.91
C GLY A 290 9.55 -13.86 4.75
N PHE A 291 8.79 -13.54 5.79
CA PHE A 291 9.14 -12.42 6.69
C PHE A 291 10.48 -12.60 7.40
N ALA A 292 10.82 -13.81 7.84
CA ALA A 292 12.10 -14.09 8.49
C ALA A 292 13.29 -13.90 7.55
N GLU A 293 13.17 -14.39 6.31
CA GLU A 293 14.17 -14.21 5.25
C GLU A 293 14.39 -12.71 4.99
N ARG A 294 13.31 -11.95 4.84
CA ARG A 294 13.41 -10.50 4.62
C ARG A 294 13.99 -9.74 5.82
N ALA A 295 13.64 -10.14 7.04
CA ALA A 295 14.19 -9.52 8.24
C ALA A 295 15.70 -9.75 8.35
N ALA A 296 16.18 -10.93 7.99
CA ALA A 296 17.60 -11.25 7.96
C ALA A 296 18.35 -10.39 6.91
N GLU A 297 17.80 -10.25 5.70
CA GLU A 297 18.35 -9.37 4.66
C GLU A 297 18.43 -7.90 5.11
N LEU A 298 17.36 -7.40 5.73
CA LEU A 298 17.32 -6.03 6.22
C LEU A 298 18.37 -5.79 7.31
N ARG A 299 18.52 -6.72 8.27
CA ARG A 299 19.54 -6.63 9.31
C ARG A 299 20.95 -6.72 8.74
N ALA A 300 21.21 -7.67 7.83
CA ALA A 300 22.49 -7.79 7.16
C ALA A 300 22.85 -6.52 6.37
N ALA A 301 21.88 -5.86 5.74
CA ALA A 301 22.09 -4.58 5.07
C ALA A 301 22.31 -3.39 6.04
N SER A 302 21.99 -3.57 7.32
CA SER A 302 22.08 -2.54 8.36
C SER A 302 23.26 -2.77 9.32
N ASP A 303 23.97 -3.88 9.21
CA ASP A 303 25.08 -4.24 10.09
C ASP A 303 26.29 -3.32 9.87
N GLY A 304 26.96 -2.96 10.98
CA GLY A 304 28.17 -2.14 10.96
C GLY A 304 27.94 -0.75 10.37
N GLU A 305 28.79 -0.35 9.42
CA GLU A 305 28.74 0.97 8.77
C GLU A 305 27.70 1.09 7.65
N ALA A 306 27.05 -0.02 7.27
CA ALA A 306 26.13 -0.06 6.14
C ALA A 306 24.74 0.54 6.46
N GLY A 307 24.37 0.63 7.74
CA GLY A 307 23.10 1.18 8.22
C GLY A 307 23.05 2.72 8.28
N PRO A 308 21.90 3.30 8.66
CA PRO A 308 21.75 4.75 8.79
C PRO A 308 22.69 5.34 9.83
N ARG A 309 23.53 6.29 9.42
CA ARG A 309 24.45 7.05 10.30
C ARG A 309 24.29 8.56 10.12
N PRO A 310 24.55 9.39 11.15
CA PRO A 310 24.53 10.83 11.00
C PRO A 310 25.47 11.29 9.88
N TRP A 311 24.98 12.09 8.94
CA TRP A 311 25.77 12.80 7.95
C TRP A 311 26.12 14.17 8.52
N ALA A 312 27.35 14.30 8.99
CA ALA A 312 28.02 15.57 9.22
C ALA A 312 29.32 15.55 8.40
N GLY A 313 30.02 16.67 8.27
CA GLY A 313 31.43 16.66 7.86
C GLY A 313 32.33 15.99 8.91
N ASP A 314 31.95 14.78 9.32
CA ASP A 314 32.65 13.92 10.23
C ASP A 314 33.99 13.57 9.56
N PRO A 315 35.12 14.03 10.12
CA PRO A 315 36.44 13.77 9.56
C PRO A 315 36.77 12.27 9.54
N ASP A 316 36.05 11.45 10.30
CA ASP A 316 36.18 10.00 10.35
C ASP A 316 35.18 9.30 9.41
N PHE A 317 34.35 10.04 8.66
CA PHE A 317 33.51 9.49 7.59
C PHE A 317 34.38 9.11 6.40
N GLY A 318 34.91 7.89 6.43
CA GLY A 318 35.56 7.24 5.31
C GLY A 318 34.69 6.10 4.79
N PRO A 319 33.90 6.27 3.72
CA PRO A 319 33.25 5.11 3.10
C PRO A 319 34.33 4.10 2.70
N GLU A 320 34.05 2.82 2.90
CA GLU A 320 34.95 1.76 2.45
C GLU A 320 35.22 1.92 0.94
N PRO A 321 36.44 1.63 0.44
CA PRO A 321 36.74 1.74 -0.98
C PRO A 321 35.72 0.98 -1.85
N GLY A 322 34.95 1.71 -2.67
CA GLY A 322 33.91 1.15 -3.53
C GLY A 322 32.49 1.19 -2.96
N GLU A 323 32.33 1.61 -1.70
CA GLU A 323 31.02 1.81 -1.09
C GLU A 323 30.35 3.06 -1.65
N ARG A 324 29.10 2.90 -2.13
CA ARG A 324 28.27 4.01 -2.60
C ARG A 324 27.36 4.46 -1.47
N ILE A 325 27.51 5.71 -1.06
CA ILE A 325 26.68 6.32 -0.03
C ILE A 325 25.62 7.21 -0.67
N ALA A 326 24.39 7.11 -0.17
CA ALA A 326 23.33 8.07 -0.42
C ALA A 326 23.10 8.93 0.83
N VAL A 327 22.84 10.22 0.62
CA VAL A 327 22.54 11.17 1.69
C VAL A 327 21.05 11.47 1.68
N LEU A 328 20.38 11.09 2.76
CA LEU A 328 19.00 11.42 3.01
C LEU A 328 18.94 12.73 3.79
N THR A 329 18.25 13.69 3.23
CA THR A 329 17.87 14.89 3.97
C THR A 329 16.93 14.53 5.13
N PRO A 330 16.86 15.34 6.19
CA PRO A 330 15.89 15.16 7.27
C PRO A 330 14.48 14.76 6.89
N ALA A 331 13.86 15.49 5.95
CA ALA A 331 12.49 15.22 5.55
C ALA A 331 12.38 13.86 4.88
N ARG A 332 13.36 13.47 4.05
CA ARG A 332 13.39 12.14 3.43
C ARG A 332 13.58 11.04 4.47
N ALA A 333 14.48 11.22 5.43
CA ALA A 333 14.68 10.28 6.52
C ALA A 333 13.40 10.13 7.37
N ALA A 334 12.70 11.23 7.65
CA ALA A 334 11.43 11.23 8.38
C ALA A 334 10.32 10.48 7.65
N VAL A 335 10.13 10.74 6.35
CA VAL A 335 9.12 10.05 5.53
C VAL A 335 9.44 8.57 5.41
N LEU A 336 10.72 8.21 5.21
CA LEU A 336 11.14 6.82 5.13
C LEU A 336 10.90 6.09 6.46
N ALA A 337 11.31 6.68 7.59
CA ALA A 337 11.05 6.10 8.91
C ALA A 337 9.55 5.93 9.19
N ALA A 338 8.72 6.91 8.83
CA ALA A 338 7.27 6.81 8.97
C ALA A 338 6.65 5.68 8.11
N ALA A 339 7.16 5.48 6.90
CA ALA A 339 6.73 4.37 6.04
C ALA A 339 7.16 3.01 6.58
N LEU A 340 8.39 2.89 7.12
CA LEU A 340 8.86 1.64 7.74
C LEU A 340 8.04 1.29 8.99
N ASP A 341 7.70 2.28 9.82
CA ASP A 341 6.83 2.07 10.98
C ASP A 341 5.40 1.69 10.58
N GLU A 342 4.86 2.27 9.51
CA GLU A 342 3.55 1.86 9.00
C GLU A 342 3.57 0.39 8.57
N LEU A 343 4.62 -0.02 7.83
CA LEU A 343 4.77 -1.41 7.43
C LEU A 343 4.92 -2.33 8.66
N ALA A 344 5.72 -1.94 9.65
CA ALA A 344 5.87 -2.66 10.90
C ALA A 344 4.54 -2.83 11.63
N ALA A 345 3.75 -1.76 11.74
CA ALA A 345 2.45 -1.76 12.40
C ALA A 345 1.44 -2.68 11.70
N ARG A 346 1.48 -2.75 10.36
CA ARG A 346 0.65 -3.65 9.54
C ARG A 346 1.08 -5.10 9.65
N LEU A 347 2.36 -5.37 9.86
CA LEU A 347 2.94 -6.71 9.98
C LEU A 347 2.91 -7.28 11.41
N ARG A 348 2.29 -6.58 12.36
CA ARG A 348 2.14 -7.08 13.72
C ARG A 348 1.30 -8.37 13.73
N PRO A 349 1.73 -9.45 14.39
CA PRO A 349 0.96 -10.69 14.47
C PRO A 349 -0.47 -10.50 14.97
N GLY A 350 -1.39 -11.28 14.40
CA GLY A 350 -2.81 -11.24 14.75
C GLY A 350 -3.54 -10.00 14.24
N ARG A 351 -2.84 -9.04 13.60
CA ARG A 351 -3.47 -7.87 13.00
C ARG A 351 -4.29 -8.31 11.78
N VAL A 352 -5.57 -7.94 11.79
CA VAL A 352 -6.44 -8.03 10.62
C VAL A 352 -6.28 -6.76 9.78
N VAL A 353 -5.80 -6.92 8.55
CA VAL A 353 -5.83 -5.85 7.54
C VAL A 353 -7.11 -6.09 6.74
N GLY A 354 -8.02 -5.10 6.71
CA GLY A 354 -9.27 -5.20 5.95
C GLY A 354 -9.11 -4.98 4.46
N THR A 355 -10.23 -5.04 3.72
CA THR A 355 -10.25 -4.63 2.31
C THR A 355 -9.86 -3.17 2.18
N VAL A 356 -8.68 -2.91 1.59
CA VAL A 356 -8.11 -1.56 1.55
C VAL A 356 -8.97 -0.63 0.71
N HIS A 357 -9.24 0.56 1.23
CA HIS A 357 -10.03 1.57 0.56
C HIS A 357 -9.32 2.17 -0.67
N VAL A 358 -10.08 2.75 -1.61
CA VAL A 358 -9.53 3.30 -2.86
C VAL A 358 -8.54 4.44 -2.62
N ASP A 359 -8.64 5.12 -1.48
CA ASP A 359 -7.65 6.11 -1.04
C ASP A 359 -6.24 5.54 -0.89
N GLY A 360 -6.09 4.21 -0.77
CA GLY A 360 -4.79 3.53 -0.82
C GLY A 360 -4.01 3.81 -2.12
N LEU A 361 -4.69 4.19 -3.21
CA LEU A 361 -4.06 4.64 -4.46
C LEU A 361 -3.09 5.81 -4.20
N HIS A 362 -3.47 6.75 -3.32
CA HIS A 362 -2.65 7.92 -3.03
C HIS A 362 -1.35 7.54 -2.35
N ALA A 363 -1.41 6.66 -1.34
CA ALA A 363 -0.23 6.16 -0.65
C ALA A 363 0.66 5.33 -1.58
N GLY A 364 0.09 4.37 -2.32
CA GLY A 364 0.85 3.53 -3.24
C GLY A 364 1.59 4.34 -4.30
N ARG A 365 0.91 5.30 -4.94
CA ARG A 365 1.53 6.19 -5.94
C ARG A 365 2.67 7.02 -5.33
N PHE A 366 2.43 7.64 -4.19
CA PHE A 366 3.45 8.45 -3.52
C PHE A 366 4.68 7.61 -3.16
N LEU A 367 4.48 6.46 -2.53
CA LEU A 367 5.57 5.59 -2.07
C LEU A 367 6.43 5.06 -3.24
N VAL A 368 5.81 4.63 -4.34
CA VAL A 368 6.53 3.99 -5.45
C VAL A 368 7.02 4.99 -6.50
N HIS A 369 6.14 5.90 -6.95
CA HIS A 369 6.38 6.72 -8.15
C HIS A 369 6.89 8.13 -7.85
N GLU A 370 6.68 8.64 -6.63
CA GLU A 370 7.19 9.97 -6.23
C GLU A 370 8.39 9.81 -5.31
N PHE A 371 8.15 9.37 -4.08
CA PHE A 371 9.17 9.26 -3.04
C PHE A 371 10.19 8.17 -3.35
N GLY A 372 9.75 6.95 -3.68
CA GLY A 372 10.64 5.85 -4.06
C GLY A 372 11.46 6.14 -5.32
N ALA A 373 10.88 6.84 -6.30
CA ALA A 373 11.63 7.30 -7.48
C ALA A 373 12.68 8.35 -7.11
N ALA A 374 12.35 9.32 -6.25
CA ALA A 374 13.31 10.30 -5.75
C ALA A 374 14.45 9.65 -4.94
N LEU A 375 14.16 8.64 -4.12
CA LEU A 375 15.18 7.88 -3.41
C LEU A 375 16.10 7.11 -4.37
N ARG A 376 15.54 6.44 -5.39
CA ARG A 376 16.35 5.75 -6.41
C ARG A 376 17.25 6.71 -7.18
N ALA A 377 16.81 7.95 -7.42
CA ALA A 377 17.62 8.97 -8.07
C ALA A 377 18.83 9.44 -7.24
N LEU A 378 18.85 9.18 -5.92
CA LEU A 378 20.04 9.40 -5.09
C LEU A 378 21.15 8.37 -5.38
N TYR A 379 20.84 7.32 -6.13
CA TYR A 379 21.82 6.37 -6.62
C TYR A 379 22.28 6.78 -8.03
N PRO A 380 23.52 7.26 -8.21
CA PRO A 380 24.08 7.34 -9.54
C PRO A 380 24.23 5.91 -10.06
N LEU A 381 23.45 5.57 -11.09
CA LEU A 381 23.77 4.43 -11.94
C LEU A 381 25.20 4.70 -12.45
N ALA A 382 26.10 3.74 -12.24
CA ALA A 382 27.42 3.89 -12.82
C ALA A 382 27.26 3.99 -14.35
N PRO A 383 28.04 4.86 -15.02
CA PRO A 383 28.03 4.98 -16.47
C PRO A 383 28.36 3.66 -17.16
#